data_AF-A0A5C3F2Z0-F1
#
_entry.id   AF-A0A5C3F2Z0-F1
#
_cell.length_a   1.000
_cell.length_b   1.000
_cell.length_c   1.000
_cell.angle_alpha   90.00
_cell.angle_beta   90.00
_cell.angle_gamma   90.00
#
_symmetry.space_group_name_H-M   'P 1'
#
loop_
_entity.id
_entity.type
_entity.pdbx_description
1 polymer ?
#
loop_
_entity_poly.entity_id
_entity_poly.type
_entity_poly.pdbx_seq_one_letter_code
_entity_poly.pdbx_strand_id
1 'polypeptide(L)'
;MSSRKATSSLFGLAARSAQPARTASAPRPLQPTQSTSTRTLSSSARPYRPHPSPVATAAFSSAASSSSSSSASSTPPPPSSTSAASASDLGRVPAQPLGANLSSQDILAHFSRPPFPSTNLLGNDAELAKRAMTHESFMYAKDGHNRRLAFLGRRSLKMFVVLFLHSCLNTASLSASSRSYIQRLLESPDLEDVVHTSRLGDKIGRELQLEKAMRWTPAVTDGQRGPLETGLFKIRGVCLEALVGAVYHHSGADKASRFFHARILPSLLSETFPQGLPDEIKELAARRQEEADKALA
;
A
#
# COMPACT_ATOMS: atom_id res chain seq x y z
N MET A 1 -15.41 -70.88 -23.66
CA MET A 1 -15.52 -69.56 -24.32
C MET A 1 -16.80 -69.55 -25.15
N SER A 2 -17.92 -69.20 -24.50
CA SER A 2 -19.29 -69.09 -25.06
C SER A 2 -19.43 -67.74 -25.79
N SER A 3 -19.93 -67.63 -27.02
CA SER A 3 -21.28 -67.89 -27.56
C SER A 3 -22.30 -66.74 -27.31
N ARG A 4 -22.59 -66.03 -28.43
CA ARG A 4 -23.91 -65.63 -28.96
C ARG A 4 -24.78 -64.52 -28.32
N LYS A 5 -25.22 -63.63 -29.24
CA LYS A 5 -26.62 -63.13 -29.50
C LYS A 5 -27.24 -62.15 -28.46
N ALA A 6 -28.18 -61.24 -28.75
CA ALA A 6 -28.80 -60.68 -29.97
C ALA A 6 -29.74 -59.50 -29.59
N THR A 7 -29.91 -58.55 -30.52
CA THR A 7 -31.14 -57.85 -31.02
C THR A 7 -32.34 -57.39 -30.14
N SER A 8 -32.72 -56.12 -30.38
CA SER A 8 -34.09 -55.50 -30.55
C SER A 8 -35.06 -55.50 -29.35
N SER A 9 -36.04 -54.61 -29.12
CA SER A 9 -36.94 -53.73 -29.92
C SER A 9 -37.65 -52.80 -28.89
N LEU A 10 -37.79 -51.48 -29.08
CA LEU A 10 -38.93 -50.76 -29.70
C LEU A 10 -40.31 -51.09 -29.10
N PHE A 11 -40.96 -50.11 -28.44
CA PHE A 11 -42.41 -49.84 -28.53
C PHE A 11 -42.73 -48.45 -27.95
N GLY A 12 -43.52 -47.68 -28.71
CA GLY A 12 -44.15 -46.44 -28.25
C GLY A 12 -45.68 -46.58 -28.17
N LEU A 13 -46.30 -45.43 -27.86
CA LEU A 13 -47.71 -45.03 -27.96
C LEU A 13 -48.63 -45.11 -26.73
N ALA A 14 -49.33 -43.97 -26.58
CA ALA A 14 -50.75 -43.78 -26.22
C ALA A 14 -51.15 -43.36 -24.78
N ALA A 15 -51.43 -42.06 -24.69
CA ALA A 15 -52.51 -41.33 -23.99
C ALA A 15 -53.63 -42.07 -23.23
N ARG A 16 -53.98 -41.52 -22.04
CA ARG A 16 -55.36 -41.23 -21.54
C ARG A 16 -55.25 -40.53 -20.16
N SER A 17 -55.68 -39.28 -20.02
CA SER A 17 -57.01 -38.84 -19.53
C SER A 17 -57.38 -39.34 -18.12
N ALA A 18 -57.27 -38.47 -17.12
CA ALA A 18 -58.06 -38.53 -15.89
C ALA A 18 -58.38 -37.10 -15.38
N GLN A 19 -59.63 -36.94 -14.95
CA GLN A 19 -60.37 -35.71 -14.66
C GLN A 19 -60.06 -35.05 -13.30
N PRO A 20 -60.60 -33.83 -13.05
CA PRO A 20 -60.26 -32.99 -11.90
C PRO A 20 -61.26 -33.13 -10.75
N ALA A 21 -60.79 -32.86 -9.52
CA ALA A 21 -61.64 -32.40 -8.42
C ALA A 21 -60.76 -31.81 -7.31
N ARG A 22 -60.94 -30.52 -6.98
CA ARG A 22 -61.20 -30.07 -5.60
C ARG A 22 -61.34 -28.56 -5.50
N THR A 23 -62.56 -28.18 -5.17
CA THR A 23 -63.01 -26.91 -4.60
C THR A 23 -62.42 -26.68 -3.20
N ALA A 24 -61.89 -25.49 -2.94
CA ALA A 24 -61.69 -24.91 -1.60
C ALA A 24 -61.56 -23.38 -1.77
N SER A 25 -62.64 -22.62 -1.58
CA SER A 25 -62.95 -21.88 -0.34
C SER A 25 -62.00 -20.71 -0.06
N ALA A 26 -62.46 -19.50 -0.43
CA ALA A 26 -61.94 -18.23 0.07
C ALA A 26 -62.16 -18.10 1.58
N PRO A 27 -61.32 -17.30 2.27
CA PRO A 27 -61.90 -16.16 2.99
C PRO A 27 -61.07 -14.87 2.94
N ARG A 28 -61.82 -13.80 2.68
CA ARG A 28 -61.87 -12.47 3.32
C ARG A 28 -60.58 -11.63 3.50
N PRO A 29 -60.59 -10.35 3.02
CA PRO A 29 -59.49 -9.41 3.15
C PRO A 29 -59.50 -8.69 4.52
N LEU A 30 -58.31 -8.45 5.07
CA LEU A 30 -58.09 -7.50 6.17
C LEU A 30 -57.40 -6.25 5.63
N GLN A 31 -57.93 -5.11 6.06
CA GLN A 31 -57.60 -3.75 5.67
C GLN A 31 -56.17 -3.34 6.06
N PRO A 32 -55.53 -2.44 5.29
CA PRO A 32 -54.33 -1.73 5.73
C PRO A 32 -54.70 -0.53 6.62
N THR A 33 -54.27 -0.55 7.87
CA THR A 33 -54.25 0.65 8.71
C THR A 33 -53.10 1.56 8.27
N GLN A 34 -53.47 2.70 7.71
CA GLN A 34 -52.58 3.82 7.50
C GLN A 34 -52.34 4.53 8.84
N SER A 35 -51.08 4.74 9.19
CA SER A 35 -50.71 5.81 10.12
C SER A 35 -49.39 6.40 9.67
N THR A 36 -49.52 7.35 8.75
CA THR A 36 -48.55 8.38 8.41
C THR A 36 -48.28 9.20 9.66
N SER A 37 -47.03 9.20 10.12
CA SER A 37 -46.53 10.22 11.05
C SER A 37 -45.26 10.82 10.46
N THR A 38 -45.47 11.92 9.75
CA THR A 38 -44.47 12.90 9.38
C THR A 38 -43.82 13.46 10.64
N ARG A 39 -42.56 13.12 10.90
CA ARG A 39 -41.74 13.81 11.91
C ARG A 39 -40.78 14.74 11.20
N THR A 40 -41.16 16.01 11.24
CA THR A 40 -40.39 17.20 10.93
C THR A 40 -39.02 17.17 11.63
N LEU A 41 -37.94 17.20 10.86
CA LEU A 41 -36.59 17.44 11.36
C LEU A 41 -36.46 18.92 11.73
N SER A 42 -36.56 19.21 13.02
CA SER A 42 -36.23 20.51 13.58
C SER A 42 -34.72 20.72 13.51
N SER A 43 -34.30 21.58 12.59
CA SER A 43 -33.00 22.23 12.58
C SER A 43 -32.80 22.98 13.90
N SER A 44 -31.82 22.56 14.70
CA SER A 44 -31.31 23.36 15.81
C SER A 44 -29.85 23.68 15.51
N ALA A 45 -29.68 24.78 14.78
CA ALA A 45 -28.41 25.47 14.63
C ALA A 45 -28.04 26.09 15.97
N ARG A 46 -26.95 25.61 16.59
CA ARG A 46 -26.35 26.29 17.74
C ARG A 46 -25.49 27.45 17.25
N PRO A 47 -25.67 28.67 17.78
CA PRO A 47 -24.90 29.82 17.37
C PRO A 47 -23.46 29.76 17.90
N TYR A 48 -22.55 30.08 16.98
CA TYR A 48 -21.13 30.28 17.23
C TYR A 48 -20.94 31.51 18.13
N ARG A 49 -20.22 31.36 19.25
CA ARG A 49 -19.81 32.47 20.11
C ARG A 49 -18.28 32.59 20.06
N PRO A 50 -17.72 33.72 19.60
CA PRO A 50 -16.27 33.91 19.54
C PRO A 50 -15.76 34.34 20.91
N HIS A 51 -14.73 33.64 21.42
CA HIS A 51 -13.92 34.11 22.55
C HIS A 51 -12.52 34.47 22.03
N PRO A 52 -12.00 35.68 22.32
CA PRO A 52 -10.64 36.07 21.97
C PRO A 52 -9.69 35.72 23.12
N SER A 53 -8.52 35.16 22.81
CA SER A 53 -7.37 35.00 23.72
C SER A 53 -6.14 34.47 22.96
N PRO A 54 -4.91 34.70 23.45
CA PRO A 54 -3.97 35.59 22.77
C PRO A 54 -2.84 34.87 22.03
N VAL A 55 -2.17 35.65 21.19
CA VAL A 55 -0.90 35.36 20.54
C VAL A 55 0.14 34.93 21.58
N ALA A 56 0.64 33.70 21.45
CA ALA A 56 1.86 33.24 22.10
C ALA A 56 2.85 32.79 21.01
N THR A 57 3.79 33.68 20.71
CA THR A 57 4.99 33.40 19.92
C THR A 57 5.89 32.45 20.70
N ALA A 58 5.94 31.18 20.31
CA ALA A 58 6.95 30.25 20.80
C ALA A 58 8.25 30.46 20.00
N ALA A 59 9.17 31.21 20.59
CA ALA A 59 10.56 31.29 20.16
C ALA A 59 11.26 29.96 20.48
N PHE A 60 12.00 29.42 19.52
CA PHE A 60 12.93 28.31 19.74
C PHE A 60 14.12 28.82 20.57
N SER A 61 14.17 28.44 21.85
CA SER A 61 15.34 28.66 22.70
C SER A 61 16.33 27.51 22.53
N SER A 62 17.53 27.87 22.05
CA SER A 62 18.73 27.05 22.00
C SER A 62 19.09 26.50 23.38
N ALA A 63 19.27 25.19 23.48
CA ALA A 63 19.93 24.57 24.62
C ALA A 63 21.45 24.77 24.49
N ALA A 64 21.96 25.81 25.14
CA ALA A 64 23.39 25.98 25.42
C ALA A 64 23.71 25.25 26.73
N SER A 65 24.57 24.24 26.66
CA SER A 65 25.10 23.55 27.83
C SER A 65 26.09 24.46 28.57
N SER A 66 25.81 24.66 29.85
CA SER A 66 26.61 25.41 30.82
C SER A 66 28.02 24.84 30.98
N SER A 67 29.01 25.69 30.74
CA SER A 67 30.41 25.54 31.14
C SER A 67 30.58 25.84 32.64
N SER A 68 31.00 24.84 33.42
CA SER A 68 31.55 25.04 34.76
C SER A 68 33.08 25.07 34.71
N SER A 69 33.62 26.20 35.13
CA SER A 69 35.03 26.53 35.33
C SER A 69 35.63 25.82 36.55
N SER A 70 36.82 25.24 36.39
CA SER A 70 37.77 25.00 37.49
C SER A 70 39.17 25.37 37.03
N SER A 71 39.70 26.39 37.66
CA SER A 71 41.04 26.97 37.46
C SER A 71 42.11 26.07 38.07
N ALA A 72 43.19 25.80 37.33
CA ALA A 72 44.49 25.48 37.90
C ALA A 72 45.59 25.98 36.96
N SER A 73 46.43 26.86 37.50
CA SER A 73 47.56 27.53 36.90
C SER A 73 48.75 26.58 36.68
N SER A 74 49.31 26.55 35.47
CA SER A 74 50.74 26.29 35.26
C SER A 74 51.20 26.81 33.89
N THR A 75 52.41 27.34 33.89
CA THR A 75 53.17 28.05 32.85
C THR A 75 53.37 27.27 31.54
N PRO A 76 53.56 27.96 30.38
CA PRO A 76 53.81 27.30 29.09
C PRO A 76 55.31 27.04 28.83
N PRO A 77 55.71 25.84 28.36
CA PRO A 77 57.00 25.62 27.69
C PRO A 77 56.87 25.75 26.14
N PRO A 78 58.00 26.00 25.43
CA PRO A 78 58.03 26.35 24.00
C PRO A 78 57.73 25.16 23.05
N PRO A 79 57.42 25.41 21.76
CA PRO A 79 56.94 24.38 20.84
C PRO A 79 58.07 23.47 20.36
N SER A 80 58.05 22.21 20.79
CA SER A 80 58.81 21.12 20.18
C SER A 80 58.01 20.54 19.02
N SER A 81 58.63 20.54 17.86
CA SER A 81 58.23 19.86 16.63
C SER A 81 57.99 18.37 16.84
N THR A 82 56.76 17.91 16.61
CA THR A 82 56.44 16.52 16.25
C THR A 82 55.49 16.53 15.07
N SER A 83 56.09 16.37 13.89
CA SER A 83 55.40 15.90 12.70
C SER A 83 54.87 14.47 12.92
N ALA A 84 53.82 14.15 12.16
CA ALA A 84 53.27 12.83 11.88
C ALA A 84 52.22 12.28 12.87
N ALA A 85 50.98 12.76 12.68
CA ALA A 85 49.81 11.88 12.64
C ALA A 85 48.88 12.38 11.53
N SER A 86 49.31 12.18 10.28
CA SER A 86 48.44 12.25 9.10
C SER A 86 47.47 11.08 9.15
N ALA A 87 46.33 11.27 9.81
CA ALA A 87 45.22 10.33 9.79
C ALA A 87 44.18 10.79 8.75
N SER A 88 44.46 10.43 7.49
CA SER A 88 43.46 9.94 6.53
C SER A 88 42.13 10.68 6.39
N ASP A 89 42.13 12.00 6.17
CA ASP A 89 40.98 12.68 5.53
C ASP A 89 41.10 12.60 3.99
N LEU A 90 41.25 11.37 3.50
CA LEU A 90 41.26 11.08 2.07
C LEU A 90 39.82 11.06 1.56
N GLY A 91 39.34 12.24 1.15
CA GLY A 91 38.49 12.40 -0.02
C GLY A 91 37.20 11.58 -0.04
N ARG A 92 36.29 11.82 0.92
CA ARG A 92 34.89 11.38 0.76
C ARG A 92 34.27 12.15 -0.41
N VAL A 93 34.30 11.54 -1.60
CA VAL A 93 33.62 12.07 -2.78
C VAL A 93 32.13 12.25 -2.42
N PRO A 94 31.55 13.45 -2.61
CA PRO A 94 30.14 13.66 -2.32
C PRO A 94 29.30 12.74 -3.18
N ALA A 95 28.35 12.05 -2.55
CA ALA A 95 27.50 11.10 -3.23
C ALA A 95 26.75 11.76 -4.38
N GLN A 96 26.85 11.17 -5.57
CA GLN A 96 26.22 11.73 -6.76
C GLN A 96 24.71 11.41 -6.77
N PRO A 97 23.87 12.37 -7.17
CA PRO A 97 22.44 12.17 -7.33
C PRO A 97 22.15 11.14 -8.44
N LEU A 98 21.38 10.11 -8.12
CA LEU A 98 20.87 9.14 -9.09
C LEU A 98 19.52 9.62 -9.65
N GLY A 99 19.30 9.39 -10.94
CA GLY A 99 18.07 9.79 -11.65
C GLY A 99 18.01 11.29 -12.01
N ALA A 100 19.13 12.01 -11.94
CA ALA A 100 19.17 13.43 -12.31
C ALA A 100 18.85 13.68 -13.80
N ASN A 101 19.15 12.70 -14.65
CA ASN A 101 18.89 12.72 -16.09
C ASN A 101 17.46 12.32 -16.47
N LEU A 102 16.64 11.85 -15.52
CA LEU A 102 15.28 11.41 -15.81
C LEU A 102 14.35 12.61 -15.91
N SER A 103 13.71 12.77 -17.07
CA SER A 103 12.63 13.75 -17.24
C SER A 103 11.32 13.24 -16.61
N SER A 104 10.38 14.15 -16.37
CA SER A 104 9.04 13.78 -15.88
C SER A 104 8.33 12.80 -16.83
N GLN A 105 8.57 12.94 -18.13
CA GLN A 105 7.97 12.07 -19.15
C GLN A 105 8.62 10.68 -19.18
N ASP A 106 9.92 10.57 -18.95
CA ASP A 106 10.60 9.26 -18.86
C ASP A 106 10.04 8.45 -17.69
N ILE A 107 9.79 9.13 -16.56
CA ILE A 107 9.20 8.51 -15.36
C ILE A 107 7.76 8.09 -15.64
N LEU A 108 6.95 8.94 -16.28
CA LEU A 108 5.58 8.58 -16.63
C LEU A 108 5.53 7.40 -17.63
N ALA A 109 6.44 7.40 -18.61
CA ALA A 109 6.56 6.32 -19.59
C ALA A 109 6.95 4.99 -18.95
N HIS A 110 7.72 5.01 -17.85
CA HIS A 110 8.02 3.79 -17.07
C HIS A 110 6.75 3.11 -16.55
N PHE A 111 5.77 3.89 -16.07
CA PHE A 111 4.49 3.38 -15.58
C PHE A 111 3.53 2.91 -16.68
N SER A 112 3.85 3.17 -17.94
CA SER A 112 3.10 2.70 -19.11
C SER A 112 3.67 1.39 -19.68
N ARG A 113 4.76 0.87 -19.10
CA ARG A 113 5.46 -0.35 -19.55
C ARG A 113 5.28 -1.50 -18.55
N PRO A 114 5.41 -2.77 -18.99
CA PRO A 114 5.51 -3.89 -18.06
C PRO A 114 6.61 -3.62 -17.02
N PRO A 115 6.38 -3.89 -15.73
CA PRO A 115 5.33 -4.73 -15.15
C PRO A 115 4.06 -3.99 -14.70
N PHE A 116 3.90 -2.71 -15.05
CA PHE A 116 2.68 -1.96 -14.73
C PHE A 116 1.54 -2.35 -15.68
N PRO A 117 0.28 -2.22 -15.23
CA PRO A 117 -0.88 -2.41 -16.11
C PRO A 117 -0.85 -1.38 -17.26
N SER A 118 -1.42 -1.77 -18.41
CA SER A 118 -1.53 -0.87 -19.57
C SER A 118 -2.43 0.34 -19.30
N THR A 119 -3.31 0.27 -18.30
CA THR A 119 -4.08 1.42 -17.85
C THR A 119 -3.17 2.51 -17.32
N ASN A 120 -3.44 3.73 -17.78
CA ASN A 120 -2.71 4.91 -17.36
C ASN A 120 -2.96 5.22 -15.86
N LEU A 121 -2.08 4.73 -14.96
CA LEU A 121 -2.25 4.80 -13.50
C LEU A 121 -2.39 6.23 -12.98
N LEU A 122 -1.61 7.16 -13.51
CA LEU A 122 -1.54 8.57 -13.10
C LEU A 122 -2.09 9.52 -14.18
N GLY A 123 -2.78 9.00 -15.20
CA GLY A 123 -3.20 9.82 -16.33
C GLY A 123 -2.00 10.46 -17.04
N ASN A 124 -2.16 11.67 -17.55
CA ASN A 124 -1.07 12.37 -18.24
C ASN A 124 -0.25 13.27 -17.28
N ASP A 125 -0.34 13.03 -15.96
CA ASP A 125 0.32 13.86 -14.95
C ASP A 125 1.78 13.41 -14.69
N ALA A 126 2.65 13.83 -15.61
CA ALA A 126 4.08 13.53 -15.55
C ALA A 126 4.77 14.17 -14.33
N GLU A 127 4.30 15.34 -13.87
CA GLU A 127 4.88 16.03 -12.71
C GLU A 127 4.53 15.32 -11.41
N LEU A 128 3.31 14.78 -11.28
CA LEU A 128 2.94 13.92 -10.16
C LEU A 128 3.76 12.64 -10.16
N ALA A 129 3.97 12.00 -11.32
CA ALA A 129 4.81 10.82 -11.47
C ALA A 129 6.26 11.10 -11.01
N LYS A 130 6.86 12.20 -11.49
CA LYS A 130 8.19 12.66 -11.06
C LYS A 130 8.23 12.92 -9.56
N ARG A 131 7.23 13.62 -9.01
CA ARG A 131 7.17 13.93 -7.58
C ARG A 131 7.04 12.67 -6.73
N ALA A 132 6.25 11.69 -7.14
CA ALA A 132 6.13 10.40 -6.45
C ALA A 132 7.46 9.63 -6.42
N MET A 133 8.24 9.72 -7.49
CA MET A 133 9.53 9.03 -7.62
C MET A 133 10.75 9.83 -7.12
N THR A 134 10.56 11.07 -6.64
CA THR A 134 11.66 11.90 -6.12
C THR A 134 11.73 11.81 -4.60
N HIS A 135 12.79 11.22 -4.07
CA HIS A 135 13.07 11.16 -2.64
C HIS A 135 13.65 12.47 -2.10
N GLU A 136 13.47 12.75 -0.80
CA GLU A 136 13.95 14.00 -0.17
C GLU A 136 15.46 14.17 -0.16
N SER A 137 16.23 13.08 -0.27
CA SER A 137 17.69 13.16 -0.41
C SER A 137 18.14 13.66 -1.78
N PHE A 138 17.26 13.66 -2.78
CA PHE A 138 17.58 14.15 -4.12
C PHE A 138 17.71 15.68 -4.10
N MET A 139 18.87 16.21 -4.48
CA MET A 139 19.08 17.65 -4.70
C MET A 139 18.58 18.57 -3.57
N TYR A 140 18.71 18.13 -2.31
CA TYR A 140 18.20 18.86 -1.14
C TYR A 140 16.71 19.21 -1.23
N ALA A 141 15.90 18.33 -1.83
CA ALA A 141 14.45 18.47 -1.99
C ALA A 141 13.97 19.70 -2.79
N LYS A 142 14.83 20.33 -3.60
CA LYS A 142 14.50 21.53 -4.39
C LYS A 142 13.37 21.32 -5.41
N ASP A 143 13.30 20.13 -6.01
CA ASP A 143 12.31 19.78 -7.04
C ASP A 143 10.93 19.37 -6.46
N GLY A 144 10.76 19.46 -5.14
CA GLY A 144 9.67 18.79 -4.43
C GLY A 144 9.95 17.30 -4.29
N HIS A 145 9.39 16.71 -3.23
CA HIS A 145 9.70 15.34 -2.82
C HIS A 145 8.45 14.57 -2.41
N ASN A 146 8.58 13.26 -2.32
CA ASN A 146 7.46 12.34 -2.17
C ASN A 146 6.94 12.13 -0.74
N ARG A 147 7.41 12.87 0.27
CA ARG A 147 7.09 12.62 1.69
C ARG A 147 5.58 12.61 1.97
N ARG A 148 4.83 13.58 1.42
CA ARG A 148 3.37 13.67 1.62
C ARG A 148 2.62 12.53 0.92
N LEU A 149 3.06 12.16 -0.29
CA LEU A 149 2.47 11.06 -1.04
C LEU A 149 2.75 9.72 -0.36
N ALA A 150 3.99 9.49 0.09
CA ALA A 150 4.37 8.29 0.83
C ALA A 150 3.57 8.16 2.14
N PHE A 151 3.38 9.26 2.86
CA PHE A 151 2.54 9.28 4.06
C PHE A 151 1.10 8.83 3.80
N LEU A 152 0.52 9.26 2.68
CA LEU A 152 -0.82 8.86 2.27
C LEU A 152 -0.83 7.37 1.88
N GLY A 153 0.07 6.95 0.99
CA GLY A 153 0.11 5.58 0.52
C GLY A 153 0.41 4.55 1.60
N ARG A 154 1.22 4.86 2.62
CA ARG A 154 1.39 3.98 3.80
C ARG A 154 0.06 3.67 4.48
N ARG A 155 -0.81 4.66 4.63
CA ARG A 155 -2.14 4.47 5.23
C ARG A 155 -3.05 3.70 4.31
N SER A 156 -3.04 4.03 3.02
CA SER A 156 -3.82 3.32 2.00
C SER A 156 -3.44 1.83 1.95
N LEU A 157 -2.14 1.50 1.96
CA LEU A 157 -1.65 0.12 1.95
C LEU A 157 -2.14 -0.67 3.16
N LYS A 158 -1.98 -0.12 4.37
CA LYS A 158 -2.49 -0.75 5.61
C LYS A 158 -3.99 -0.99 5.52
N MET A 159 -4.74 0.03 5.12
CA MET A 159 -6.18 -0.06 4.93
C MET A 159 -6.55 -1.15 3.92
N PHE A 160 -5.88 -1.24 2.77
CA PHE A 160 -6.16 -2.25 1.75
C PHE A 160 -5.86 -3.67 2.22
N VAL A 161 -4.77 -3.88 2.97
CA VAL A 161 -4.48 -5.18 3.58
C VAL A 161 -5.58 -5.57 4.57
N VAL A 162 -5.96 -4.66 5.48
CA VAL A 162 -7.01 -4.92 6.47
C VAL A 162 -8.36 -5.20 5.79
N LEU A 163 -8.74 -4.42 4.77
CA LEU A 163 -9.97 -4.64 4.01
C LEU A 163 -9.96 -5.99 3.27
N PHE A 164 -8.82 -6.38 2.70
CA PHE A 164 -8.66 -7.70 2.09
C PHE A 164 -8.89 -8.81 3.11
N LEU A 165 -8.23 -8.75 4.27
CA LEU A 165 -8.37 -9.74 5.33
C LEU A 165 -9.80 -9.84 5.86
N HIS A 166 -10.48 -8.71 6.09
CA HIS A 166 -11.90 -8.72 6.45
C HIS A 166 -12.80 -9.29 5.35
N SER A 167 -12.50 -9.01 4.08
CA SER A 167 -13.24 -9.61 2.97
C SER A 167 -13.07 -11.14 2.93
N CYS A 168 -11.89 -11.65 3.30
CA CYS A 168 -11.67 -13.09 3.43
C CYS A 168 -12.53 -13.68 4.56
N LEU A 169 -12.60 -13.03 5.73
CA LEU A 169 -13.46 -13.48 6.85
C LEU A 169 -14.94 -13.57 6.46
N ASN A 170 -15.42 -12.65 5.63
CA ASN A 170 -16.79 -12.62 5.12
C ASN A 170 -17.07 -13.67 4.03
N THR A 171 -16.05 -14.43 3.60
CA THR A 171 -16.23 -15.50 2.61
C THR A 171 -16.77 -16.76 3.28
N ALA A 172 -17.92 -17.24 2.81
CA ALA A 172 -18.60 -18.40 3.38
C ALA A 172 -17.76 -19.70 3.26
N SER A 173 -17.02 -19.88 2.17
CA SER A 173 -16.23 -21.07 1.88
C SER A 173 -14.93 -21.19 2.68
N LEU A 174 -14.57 -20.19 3.50
CA LEU A 174 -13.34 -20.21 4.28
C LEU A 174 -13.46 -21.26 5.40
N SER A 175 -12.41 -22.02 5.71
CA SER A 175 -12.42 -22.96 6.83
C SER A 175 -12.29 -22.26 8.18
N ALA A 176 -12.63 -22.96 9.27
CA ALA A 176 -12.52 -22.42 10.63
C ALA A 176 -11.05 -22.09 10.99
N SER A 177 -10.10 -22.93 10.61
CA SER A 177 -8.66 -22.71 10.83
C SER A 177 -8.15 -21.47 10.10
N SER A 178 -8.55 -21.27 8.83
CA SER A 178 -8.24 -20.06 8.06
C SER A 178 -8.82 -18.81 8.70
N ARG A 179 -10.08 -18.86 9.19
CA ARG A 179 -10.68 -17.74 9.94
C ARG A 179 -9.88 -17.39 11.20
N SER A 180 -9.53 -18.39 12.00
CA SER A 180 -8.72 -18.19 13.21
C SER A 180 -7.30 -17.69 12.90
N TYR A 181 -6.72 -18.05 11.75
CA TYR A 181 -5.44 -17.46 11.30
C TYR A 181 -5.59 -15.97 11.00
N ILE A 182 -6.59 -15.58 10.20
CA ILE A 182 -6.82 -14.18 9.85
C ILE A 182 -7.12 -13.35 11.09
N GLN A 183 -7.95 -13.86 12.01
CA GLN A 183 -8.28 -13.14 13.23
C GLN A 183 -7.03 -12.89 14.10
N ARG A 184 -6.18 -13.90 14.30
CA ARG A 184 -4.91 -13.74 15.01
C ARG A 184 -3.97 -12.75 14.32
N LEU A 185 -3.95 -12.74 12.98
CA LEU A 185 -3.14 -11.80 12.22
C LEU A 185 -3.64 -10.35 12.35
N LEU A 186 -4.96 -10.14 12.33
CA LEU A 186 -5.58 -8.82 12.53
C LEU A 186 -5.38 -8.28 13.96
N GLU A 187 -5.31 -9.18 14.95
CA GLU A 187 -5.03 -8.84 16.35
C GLU A 187 -3.52 -8.68 16.63
N SER A 188 -2.66 -9.20 15.74
CA SER A 188 -1.21 -9.19 15.92
C SER A 188 -0.58 -7.83 15.52
N PRO A 189 0.40 -7.32 16.28
CA PRO A 189 1.23 -6.19 15.83
C PRO A 189 2.04 -6.50 14.56
N ASP A 190 2.23 -7.78 14.21
CA ASP A 190 3.01 -8.22 13.05
C ASP A 190 2.40 -7.80 11.70
N LEU A 191 1.10 -7.44 11.68
CA LEU A 191 0.46 -6.94 10.47
C LEU A 191 1.13 -5.67 9.95
N GLU A 192 1.66 -4.84 10.85
CA GLU A 192 2.41 -3.63 10.52
C GLU A 192 3.73 -3.95 9.80
N ASP A 193 4.33 -5.10 10.13
CA ASP A 193 5.58 -5.57 9.52
C ASP A 193 5.37 -6.13 8.10
N VAL A 194 4.16 -6.57 7.76
CA VAL A 194 3.81 -7.04 6.40
C VAL A 194 4.02 -5.93 5.38
N VAL A 195 3.63 -4.70 5.72
CA VAL A 195 3.78 -3.52 4.85
C VAL A 195 4.96 -2.63 5.24
N HIS A 196 5.97 -3.20 5.90
CA HIS A 196 7.16 -2.47 6.30
C HIS A 196 7.90 -1.92 5.06
N THR A 197 8.22 -0.62 5.08
CA THR A 197 8.78 0.12 3.94
C THR A 197 9.98 -0.58 3.29
N SER A 198 10.93 -1.08 4.07
CA SER A 198 12.11 -1.75 3.50
C SER A 198 11.79 -3.08 2.83
N ARG A 199 10.81 -3.84 3.33
CA ARG A 199 10.36 -5.11 2.72
C ARG A 199 9.60 -4.85 1.43
N LEU A 200 8.74 -3.82 1.44
CA LEU A 200 8.06 -3.32 0.25
C LEU A 200 9.06 -2.96 -0.84
N GLY A 201 10.13 -2.26 -0.50
CA GLY A 201 11.16 -1.88 -1.46
C GLY A 201 12.02 -3.05 -1.94
N ASP A 202 12.40 -3.98 -1.07
CA ASP A 202 13.21 -5.13 -1.46
C ASP A 202 12.47 -6.05 -2.44
N LYS A 203 11.20 -6.38 -2.17
CA LYS A 203 10.44 -7.35 -2.97
C LYS A 203 9.63 -6.67 -4.07
N ILE A 204 8.58 -5.95 -3.70
CA ILE A 204 7.62 -5.37 -4.66
C ILE A 204 8.25 -4.24 -5.45
N GLY A 205 9.01 -3.35 -4.80
CA GLY A 205 9.68 -2.25 -5.47
C GLY A 205 10.69 -2.73 -6.52
N ARG A 206 11.37 -3.86 -6.27
CA ARG A 206 12.27 -4.52 -7.22
C ARG A 206 11.51 -5.18 -8.37
N GLU A 207 10.44 -5.91 -8.07
CA GLU A 207 9.59 -6.50 -9.11
C GLU A 207 9.03 -5.44 -10.05
N LEU A 208 8.61 -4.29 -9.51
CA LEU A 208 8.12 -3.13 -10.26
C LEU A 208 9.23 -2.27 -10.90
N GLN A 209 10.50 -2.66 -10.72
CA GLN A 209 11.68 -2.00 -11.29
C GLN A 209 11.73 -0.49 -10.98
N LEU A 210 11.31 -0.08 -9.78
CA LEU A 210 11.23 1.32 -9.40
C LEU A 210 12.60 2.02 -9.38
N GLU A 211 13.69 1.26 -9.26
CA GLU A 211 15.05 1.77 -9.37
C GLU A 211 15.35 2.48 -10.68
N LYS A 212 14.61 2.18 -11.75
CA LYS A 212 14.78 2.81 -13.08
C LYS A 212 14.12 4.17 -13.18
N ALA A 213 13.18 4.48 -12.30
CA ALA A 213 12.38 5.70 -12.33
C ALA A 213 12.63 6.62 -11.13
N MET A 214 13.21 6.09 -10.03
CA MET A 214 13.43 6.85 -8.81
C MET A 214 14.61 7.84 -8.91
N ARG A 215 14.46 8.98 -8.23
CA ARG A 215 15.46 10.05 -8.11
C ARG A 215 15.86 10.21 -6.66
N TRP A 216 17.13 9.99 -6.33
CA TRP A 216 17.63 10.00 -4.94
C TRP A 216 19.15 10.16 -4.88
N THR A 217 19.67 10.56 -3.72
CA THR A 217 21.12 10.59 -3.45
C THR A 217 21.46 9.48 -2.44
N PRO A 218 22.39 8.56 -2.74
CA PRO A 218 22.79 7.50 -1.81
C PRO A 218 23.61 8.05 -0.65
N ALA A 219 23.54 7.38 0.51
CA ALA A 219 24.29 7.80 1.70
C ALA A 219 25.80 7.48 1.61
N VAL A 220 26.14 6.44 0.82
CA VAL A 220 27.51 5.93 0.63
C VAL A 220 27.67 5.56 -0.84
N THR A 221 28.76 6.00 -1.46
CA THR A 221 29.09 5.73 -2.88
C THR A 221 30.10 4.63 -3.09
N ASP A 222 30.67 4.10 -2.01
CA ASP A 222 31.94 3.35 -2.04
C ASP A 222 31.86 2.01 -2.78
N GLY A 223 30.70 1.60 -3.31
CA GLY A 223 30.51 0.43 -4.18
C GLY A 223 30.76 -0.93 -3.52
N GLN A 224 31.50 -0.96 -2.42
CA GLN A 224 31.89 -2.12 -1.63
C GLN A 224 30.80 -2.56 -0.65
N ARG A 225 29.89 -1.64 -0.30
CA ARG A 225 28.86 -1.80 0.70
C ARG A 225 27.52 -1.87 -0.02
N GLY A 226 26.96 -3.07 -0.12
CA GLY A 226 25.83 -3.38 -1.01
C GLY A 226 24.53 -2.59 -0.77
N PRO A 227 23.42 -3.00 -1.42
CA PRO A 227 22.14 -2.28 -1.42
C PRO A 227 21.57 -1.88 -0.04
N LEU A 228 21.84 -2.68 0.99
CA LEU A 228 21.38 -2.42 2.37
C LEU A 228 22.02 -1.17 2.97
N GLU A 229 23.33 -1.00 2.78
CA GLU A 229 24.08 0.12 3.35
C GLU A 229 23.87 1.43 2.59
N THR A 230 23.50 1.34 1.30
CA THR A 230 23.15 2.53 0.51
C THR A 230 21.75 3.08 0.85
N GLY A 231 20.90 2.33 1.56
CA GLY A 231 19.52 2.71 1.86
C GLY A 231 18.53 2.46 0.71
N LEU A 232 18.94 1.68 -0.30
CA LEU A 232 18.19 1.45 -1.53
C LEU A 232 16.78 0.88 -1.26
N PHE A 233 16.67 -0.14 -0.42
CA PHE A 233 15.38 -0.79 -0.14
C PHE A 233 14.41 0.16 0.55
N LYS A 234 14.89 0.96 1.50
CA LYS A 234 14.07 1.95 2.18
C LYS A 234 13.53 2.98 1.18
N ILE A 235 14.40 3.55 0.34
CA ILE A 235 14.00 4.60 -0.60
C ILE A 235 13.07 4.07 -1.68
N ARG A 236 13.34 2.86 -2.18
CA ARG A 236 12.45 2.18 -3.12
C ARG A 236 11.08 1.92 -2.52
N GLY A 237 11.04 1.49 -1.26
CA GLY A 237 9.80 1.33 -0.49
C GLY A 237 9.03 2.64 -0.34
N VAL A 238 9.71 3.73 0.02
CA VAL A 238 9.11 5.07 0.10
C VAL A 238 8.55 5.50 -1.25
N CYS A 239 9.23 5.20 -2.37
CA CYS A 239 8.72 5.47 -3.71
C CYS A 239 7.48 4.64 -4.04
N LEU A 240 7.43 3.36 -3.65
CA LEU A 240 6.23 2.53 -3.82
C LEU A 240 5.05 3.08 -3.01
N GLU A 241 5.27 3.42 -1.74
CA GLU A 241 4.27 4.09 -0.89
C GLU A 241 3.79 5.38 -1.56
N ALA A 242 4.70 6.20 -2.08
CA ALA A 242 4.35 7.43 -2.76
C ALA A 242 3.57 7.20 -4.07
N LEU A 243 3.88 6.15 -4.83
CA LEU A 243 3.13 5.80 -6.03
C LEU A 243 1.69 5.44 -5.68
N VAL A 244 1.48 4.59 -4.67
CA VAL A 244 0.13 4.24 -4.20
C VAL A 244 -0.59 5.49 -3.70
N GLY A 245 0.09 6.36 -2.96
CA GLY A 245 -0.46 7.64 -2.51
C GLY A 245 -0.83 8.58 -3.66
N ALA A 246 -0.03 8.61 -4.73
CA ALA A 246 -0.30 9.39 -5.93
C ALA A 246 -1.52 8.87 -6.69
N VAL A 247 -1.63 7.56 -6.89
CA VAL A 247 -2.82 6.94 -7.51
C VAL A 247 -4.05 7.19 -6.65
N TYR A 248 -3.94 7.06 -5.32
CA TYR A 248 -5.04 7.34 -4.40
C TYR A 248 -5.48 8.81 -4.47
N HIS A 249 -4.54 9.74 -4.49
CA HIS A 249 -4.83 11.17 -4.54
C HIS A 249 -5.42 11.62 -5.87
N HIS A 250 -4.89 11.11 -6.99
CA HIS A 250 -5.25 11.55 -8.34
C HIS A 250 -6.45 10.78 -8.91
N SER A 251 -6.41 9.45 -8.82
CA SER A 251 -7.42 8.56 -9.41
C SER A 251 -8.44 8.01 -8.40
N GLY A 252 -8.25 8.27 -7.11
CA GLY A 252 -9.15 7.81 -6.05
C GLY A 252 -8.83 6.42 -5.49
N ALA A 253 -9.56 6.06 -4.45
CA ALA A 253 -9.31 4.85 -3.65
C ALA A 253 -9.57 3.55 -4.42
N ASP A 254 -10.59 3.52 -5.29
CA ASP A 254 -10.95 2.32 -6.07
C ASP A 254 -9.82 1.88 -7.00
N LYS A 255 -9.30 2.80 -7.83
CA LYS A 255 -8.19 2.49 -8.73
C LYS A 255 -6.90 2.11 -7.96
N ALA A 256 -6.64 2.78 -6.84
CA ALA A 256 -5.51 2.44 -5.97
C ALA A 256 -5.65 1.04 -5.34
N SER A 257 -6.88 0.66 -4.94
CA SER A 257 -7.17 -0.68 -4.41
C SER A 257 -7.01 -1.76 -5.47
N ARG A 258 -7.47 -1.52 -6.71
CA ARG A 258 -7.23 -2.44 -7.84
C ARG A 258 -5.73 -2.60 -8.11
N PHE A 259 -4.98 -1.50 -8.14
CA PHE A 259 -3.53 -1.57 -8.31
C PHE A 259 -2.86 -2.38 -7.20
N PHE A 260 -3.30 -2.19 -5.95
CA PHE A 260 -2.86 -3.00 -4.83
C PHE A 260 -3.13 -4.49 -5.04
N HIS A 261 -4.37 -4.88 -5.39
CA HIS A 261 -4.75 -6.27 -5.60
C HIS A 261 -4.01 -6.92 -6.77
N ALA A 262 -3.77 -6.17 -7.85
CA ALA A 262 -3.11 -6.66 -9.06
C ALA A 262 -1.58 -6.83 -8.89
N ARG A 263 -0.91 -5.89 -8.20
CA ARG A 263 0.56 -5.76 -8.26
C ARG A 263 1.28 -5.82 -6.92
N ILE A 264 0.58 -5.61 -5.80
CA ILE A 264 1.21 -5.53 -4.47
C ILE A 264 0.83 -6.74 -3.63
N LEU A 265 -0.46 -7.06 -3.56
CA LEU A 265 -0.98 -8.17 -2.77
C LEU A 265 -0.34 -9.53 -3.09
N PRO A 266 -0.10 -9.93 -4.36
CA PRO A 266 0.46 -11.24 -4.67
C PRO A 266 1.84 -11.43 -4.06
N SER A 267 2.71 -10.44 -4.21
CA SER A 267 4.07 -10.46 -3.67
C SER A 267 4.10 -10.32 -2.16
N LEU A 268 3.15 -9.58 -1.57
CA LEU A 268 3.00 -9.53 -0.10
C LEU A 268 2.77 -10.94 0.47
N LEU A 269 1.84 -11.70 -0.11
CA LEU A 269 1.46 -13.02 0.39
C LEU A 269 2.57 -14.06 0.25
N SER A 270 3.38 -13.97 -0.80
CA SER A 270 4.50 -14.88 -1.04
C SER A 270 5.70 -14.62 -0.12
N GLU A 271 5.98 -13.35 0.18
CA GLU A 271 7.30 -12.96 0.73
C GLU A 271 7.24 -12.25 2.09
N THR A 272 6.11 -11.65 2.47
CA THR A 272 6.04 -10.77 3.66
C THR A 272 5.10 -11.24 4.75
N PHE A 273 4.10 -12.07 4.43
CA PHE A 273 3.19 -12.62 5.42
C PHE A 273 3.91 -13.63 6.34
N PRO A 274 3.51 -13.72 7.62
CA PRO A 274 4.02 -14.74 8.53
C PRO A 274 3.83 -16.15 7.95
N GLN A 275 4.80 -17.03 8.18
CA GLN A 275 4.79 -18.41 7.65
C GLN A 275 3.48 -19.13 7.99
N GLY A 276 3.03 -19.98 7.05
CA GLY A 276 1.81 -20.78 7.23
C GLY A 276 0.53 -20.11 6.72
N LEU A 277 0.61 -19.23 5.71
CA LEU A 277 -0.57 -18.68 5.05
C LEU A 277 -1.42 -19.82 4.45
N PRO A 278 -2.70 -19.99 4.88
CA PRO A 278 -3.60 -21.00 4.33
C PRO A 278 -3.81 -20.83 2.82
N ASP A 279 -3.88 -21.95 2.09
CA ASP A 279 -4.02 -21.93 0.63
C ASP A 279 -5.33 -21.30 0.18
N GLU A 280 -6.41 -21.43 0.96
CA GLU A 280 -7.69 -20.76 0.70
C GLU A 280 -7.55 -19.22 0.59
N ILE A 281 -6.64 -18.62 1.37
CA ILE A 281 -6.38 -17.17 1.34
C ILE A 281 -5.58 -16.81 0.09
N LYS A 282 -4.63 -17.66 -0.32
CA LYS A 282 -3.87 -17.47 -1.55
C LYS A 282 -4.78 -17.58 -2.77
N GLU A 283 -5.70 -18.53 -2.78
CA GLU A 283 -6.71 -18.69 -3.84
C GLU A 283 -7.66 -17.49 -3.92
N LEU A 284 -8.11 -16.96 -2.77
CA LEU A 284 -8.91 -15.74 -2.71
C LEU A 284 -8.13 -14.53 -3.27
N ALA A 285 -6.85 -14.41 -2.92
CA ALA A 285 -6.00 -13.36 -3.44
C ALA A 285 -5.77 -13.49 -4.95
N ALA A 286 -5.53 -14.69 -5.45
CA ALA A 286 -5.36 -14.96 -6.88
C ALA A 286 -6.60 -14.58 -7.69
N ARG A 287 -7.81 -14.93 -7.19
CA ARG A 287 -9.07 -14.49 -7.81
C ARG A 287 -9.19 -12.97 -7.85
N ARG A 288 -8.87 -12.29 -6.74
CA ARG A 288 -8.90 -10.82 -6.68
C ARG A 288 -7.85 -10.15 -7.56
N GLN A 289 -6.69 -10.77 -7.69
CA GLN A 289 -5.64 -10.33 -8.61
C GLN A 289 -6.15 -10.39 -10.05
N GLU A 290 -6.75 -11.51 -10.45
CA GLU A 290 -7.30 -11.68 -11.81
C GLU A 290 -8.42 -10.66 -12.10
N GLU A 291 -9.34 -10.45 -11.15
CA GLU A 291 -10.39 -9.43 -11.26
C GLU A 291 -9.80 -8.01 -11.38
N ALA A 292 -8.78 -7.70 -10.58
CA ALA A 292 -8.12 -6.40 -10.61
C ALA A 292 -7.29 -6.18 -11.88
N ASP A 293 -6.60 -7.20 -12.38
CA ASP A 293 -5.85 -7.15 -13.64
C ASP A 293 -6.81 -6.94 -14.82
N LYS A 294 -7.95 -7.65 -14.86
CA LYS A 294 -9.00 -7.41 -15.88
C LYS A 294 -9.56 -5.99 -15.83
N ALA A 295 -9.69 -5.43 -14.63
CA ALA A 295 -10.21 -4.08 -14.43
C ALA A 295 -9.18 -2.97 -14.70
N LEU A 296 -7.90 -3.33 -14.85
CA LEU A 296 -6.77 -2.45 -15.16
C LEU A 296 -6.16 -2.71 -16.55
N ALA A 297 -6.67 -3.68 -17.29
CA ALA A 297 -6.36 -3.90 -18.70
C ALA A 297 -7.18 -2.94 -19.58
#